data_AF-A0A948Q330-F1
#
_entry.id   AF-A0A948Q330-F1
#
_cell.length_a   1.000
_cell.length_b   1.000
_cell.length_c   1.000
_cell.angle_alpha   90.00
_cell.angle_beta   90.00
_cell.angle_gamma   90.00
#
_symmetry.space_group_name_H-M   'P 1'
#
loop_
_entity.id
_entity.type
_entity.pdbx_description
1 polymer ?
#
loop_
_entity_poly.entity_id
_entity_poly.type
_entity_poly.pdbx_seq_one_letter_code
_entity_poly.pdbx_strand_id
1 'polypeptide(L)'
;MADEHDRIDEQSSHFVSAASLRVRLDWFNKLRWGAAGCILLATLLADRVIDNELVQVPLLGVVGVLLVLNLAYVVRNRRVPPRNIRVELRHVKMQMVGDLVALTVFLNLSGGIENPLLYMYILHVIIASLLFKGREIFQIAWLAIILFTADVAGEYFGILPHHHLHSVGDLTHEEPFILMTLASFYLVLLFSAYIGASIMKHN
;
A
#
# COMPACT_ATOMS: atom_id res chain seq x y z
N MET A 1 -23.19 19.46 -35.41
CA MET A 1 -23.00 19.81 -33.98
C MET A 1 -23.53 18.75 -33.02
N ALA A 2 -24.42 17.82 -33.43
CA ALA A 2 -24.85 16.67 -32.61
C ALA A 2 -23.83 15.51 -32.56
N ASP A 3 -22.92 15.41 -33.53
CA ASP A 3 -21.94 14.30 -33.65
C ASP A 3 -20.76 14.39 -32.65
N GLU A 4 -20.51 15.57 -32.09
CA GLU A 4 -19.40 15.77 -31.16
C GLU A 4 -19.77 15.46 -29.70
N HIS A 5 -21.05 15.60 -29.33
CA HIS A 5 -21.53 15.24 -27.99
C HIS A 5 -21.63 13.71 -27.83
N ASP A 6 -22.03 13.00 -28.88
CA ASP A 6 -22.19 11.53 -28.87
C ASP A 6 -20.83 10.79 -28.82
N ARG A 7 -19.79 11.37 -29.43
CA ARG A 7 -18.40 10.84 -29.36
C ARG A 7 -17.77 10.97 -27.97
N ILE A 8 -18.19 11.97 -27.18
CA ILE A 8 -17.68 12.17 -25.82
C ILE A 8 -18.28 11.12 -24.87
N ASP A 9 -19.54 10.74 -25.07
CA ASP A 9 -20.19 9.67 -24.30
C ASP A 9 -19.67 8.26 -24.64
N GLU A 10 -19.30 8.00 -25.90
CA GLU A 10 -18.62 6.75 -26.26
C GLU A 10 -17.22 6.65 -25.62
N GLN A 11 -16.42 7.73 -25.63
CA GLN A 11 -15.10 7.73 -24.98
C GLN A 11 -15.18 7.63 -23.45
N SER A 12 -16.17 8.26 -22.81
CA SER A 12 -16.37 8.16 -21.35
C SER A 12 -16.78 6.74 -20.92
N SER A 13 -17.55 6.03 -21.74
CA SER A 13 -17.92 4.64 -21.51
C SER A 13 -16.73 3.66 -21.59
N HIS A 14 -15.74 3.97 -22.45
CA HIS A 14 -14.52 3.16 -22.58
C HIS A 14 -13.63 3.22 -21.32
N PHE A 15 -13.66 4.30 -20.54
CA PHE A 15 -12.94 4.40 -19.26
C PHE A 15 -13.59 3.57 -18.13
N VAL A 16 -14.85 3.16 -18.27
CA VAL A 16 -15.60 2.33 -17.31
C VAL A 16 -15.82 0.90 -17.83
N SER A 17 -15.19 0.53 -18.94
CA SER A 17 -15.28 -0.82 -19.52
C SER A 17 -14.41 -1.83 -18.78
N ALA A 18 -14.79 -3.11 -18.79
CA ALA A 18 -14.00 -4.20 -18.20
C ALA A 18 -12.54 -4.24 -18.73
N ALA A 19 -12.31 -3.73 -19.94
CA ALA A 19 -10.98 -3.58 -20.53
C ALA A 19 -10.12 -2.55 -19.79
N SER A 20 -10.66 -1.38 -19.40
CA SER A 20 -9.93 -0.36 -18.67
C SER A 20 -9.55 -0.83 -17.26
N LEU A 21 -10.45 -1.59 -16.61
CA LEU A 21 -10.18 -2.20 -15.31
C LEU A 21 -9.04 -3.21 -15.39
N ARG A 22 -8.99 -4.06 -16.43
CA ARG A 22 -7.88 -4.99 -16.65
C ARG A 22 -6.54 -4.28 -16.80
N VAL A 23 -6.48 -3.19 -17.57
CA VAL A 23 -5.25 -2.40 -17.73
C VAL A 23 -4.76 -1.85 -16.38
N ARG A 24 -5.67 -1.31 -15.56
CA ARG A 24 -5.33 -0.81 -14.22
C ARG A 24 -4.85 -1.94 -13.30
N LEU A 25 -5.47 -3.12 -13.39
CA LEU A 25 -5.07 -4.31 -12.63
C LEU A 25 -3.71 -4.85 -13.05
N ASP A 26 -3.41 -4.87 -14.35
CA ASP A 26 -2.11 -5.29 -14.87
C ASP A 26 -1.01 -4.32 -14.44
N TRP A 27 -1.29 -3.02 -14.46
CA TRP A 27 -0.37 -2.00 -13.94
C TRP A 27 -0.13 -2.17 -12.44
N PHE A 28 -1.20 -2.37 -11.65
CA PHE A 28 -1.09 -2.67 -10.22
C PHE A 28 -0.23 -3.90 -9.96
N ASN A 29 -0.43 -4.99 -10.72
CA ASN A 29 0.37 -6.20 -10.58
C ASN A 29 1.85 -5.94 -10.89
N LYS A 30 2.18 -5.19 -11.94
CA LYS A 30 3.58 -4.81 -12.24
C LYS A 30 4.21 -4.01 -11.10
N LEU A 31 3.45 -3.09 -10.51
CA LEU A 31 3.92 -2.29 -9.39
C LEU A 31 4.23 -3.16 -8.16
N ARG A 32 3.42 -4.19 -7.88
CA ARG A 32 3.68 -5.15 -6.79
C ARG A 32 4.97 -5.94 -6.99
N TRP A 33 5.26 -6.38 -8.22
CA TRP A 33 6.54 -7.03 -8.53
C TRP A 33 7.71 -6.07 -8.38
N GLY A 34 7.55 -4.81 -8.80
CA GLY A 34 8.52 -3.74 -8.56
C GLY A 34 8.76 -3.52 -7.07
N ALA A 35 7.70 -3.38 -6.27
CA ALA A 35 7.78 -3.21 -4.83
C ALA A 35 8.47 -4.40 -4.15
N ALA A 36 8.12 -5.64 -4.49
CA ALA A 36 8.79 -6.83 -3.97
C ALA A 36 10.28 -6.85 -4.34
N GLY A 37 10.63 -6.45 -5.56
CA GLY A 37 12.03 -6.28 -5.98
C GLY A 37 12.76 -5.20 -5.20
N CYS A 38 12.14 -4.03 -5.00
CA CYS A 38 12.71 -2.93 -4.21
C CYS A 38 12.92 -3.34 -2.76
N ILE A 39 11.94 -3.98 -2.12
CA ILE A 39 12.05 -4.45 -0.73
C ILE A 39 13.12 -5.53 -0.61
N LEU A 40 13.19 -6.47 -1.55
CA LEU A 40 14.24 -7.49 -1.59
C LEU A 40 15.62 -6.86 -1.72
N LEU A 41 15.80 -5.92 -2.66
CA LEU A 41 17.06 -5.22 -2.86
C LEU A 41 17.43 -4.39 -1.62
N ALA A 42 16.48 -3.66 -1.04
CA ALA A 42 16.69 -2.91 0.18
C ALA A 42 17.14 -3.82 1.33
N THR A 43 16.51 -4.99 1.49
CA THR A 43 16.87 -5.99 2.51
C THR A 43 18.28 -6.55 2.28
N LEU A 44 18.64 -6.87 1.03
CA LEU A 44 19.96 -7.43 0.70
C LEU A 44 21.10 -6.40 0.77
N LEU A 45 20.79 -5.12 0.56
CA LEU A 45 21.75 -4.03 0.64
C LEU A 45 21.83 -3.42 2.05
N ALA A 46 20.92 -3.79 2.94
CA ALA A 46 20.79 -3.18 4.26
C ALA A 46 22.10 -3.27 5.05
N ASP A 47 22.70 -4.47 5.16
CA ASP A 47 23.99 -4.69 5.84
C ASP A 47 25.19 -3.97 5.21
N ARG A 48 25.07 -3.53 3.94
CA ARG A 48 26.17 -2.82 3.25
C ARG A 48 26.10 -1.31 3.38
N VAL A 49 24.93 -0.79 3.73
CA VAL A 49 24.65 0.65 3.75
C VAL A 49 24.38 1.13 5.17
N ILE A 50 23.83 0.26 6.02
CA ILE A 50 23.45 0.54 7.39
C ILE A 50 24.25 -0.43 8.27
N ASP A 51 25.09 0.08 9.17
CA ASP A 51 25.85 -0.71 10.16
C ASP A 51 24.94 -1.33 11.25
N ASN A 52 23.67 -1.62 10.94
CA ASN A 52 22.71 -2.21 11.85
C ASN A 52 22.60 -3.72 11.62
N GLU A 53 22.51 -4.46 12.72
CA GLU A 53 22.05 -5.86 12.74
C GLU A 53 20.55 -5.92 12.45
N LEU A 54 20.12 -5.51 11.25
CA LEU A 54 18.76 -5.75 10.81
C LEU A 54 18.51 -7.26 10.82
N VAL A 55 17.34 -7.69 11.31
CA VAL A 55 17.00 -9.11 11.33
C VAL A 55 16.62 -9.53 9.90
N GLN A 56 17.64 -9.84 9.10
CA GLN A 56 17.50 -10.17 7.69
C GLN A 56 16.55 -11.33 7.44
N VAL A 57 16.56 -12.34 8.32
CA VAL A 57 15.78 -13.56 8.16
C VAL A 57 14.26 -13.27 8.21
N PRO A 58 13.71 -12.58 9.22
CA PRO A 58 12.34 -12.08 9.21
C PRO A 58 11.99 -11.20 8.01
N LEU A 59 12.87 -10.27 7.61
CA LEU A 59 12.62 -9.37 6.47
C LEU A 59 12.51 -10.15 5.15
N LEU A 60 13.41 -11.12 4.93
CA LEU A 60 13.32 -12.05 3.80
C LEU A 60 12.06 -12.92 3.86
N GLY A 61 11.61 -13.28 5.07
CA GLY A 61 10.33 -13.94 5.29
C GLY A 61 9.15 -13.11 4.79
N VAL A 62 9.10 -11.81 5.11
CA VAL A 62 8.07 -10.88 4.61
C VAL A 62 8.10 -10.78 3.09
N VAL A 63 9.30 -10.64 2.51
CA VAL A 63 9.47 -10.65 1.05
C VAL A 63 8.98 -11.96 0.44
N GLY A 64 9.30 -13.10 1.06
CA GLY A 64 8.83 -14.42 0.64
C GLY A 64 7.31 -14.50 0.64
N VAL A 65 6.65 -14.05 1.70
CA VAL A 65 5.18 -14.00 1.80
C VAL A 65 4.60 -13.11 0.70
N LEU A 66 5.15 -11.91 0.49
CA LEU A 66 4.73 -11.01 -0.59
C LEU A 66 4.86 -11.66 -1.98
N LEU A 67 5.97 -12.34 -2.25
CA LEU A 67 6.21 -13.04 -3.51
C LEU A 67 5.22 -14.20 -3.71
N VAL A 68 4.93 -14.97 -2.65
CA VAL A 68 3.95 -16.06 -2.70
C VAL A 68 2.55 -15.51 -2.97
N LEU A 69 2.14 -14.45 -2.27
CA LEU A 69 0.84 -13.80 -2.49
C LEU A 69 0.72 -13.25 -3.92
N ASN A 70 1.78 -12.63 -4.44
CA ASN A 70 1.85 -12.14 -5.81
C ASN A 70 1.77 -13.28 -6.84
N LEU A 71 2.52 -14.36 -6.63
CA LEU A 71 2.53 -15.50 -7.53
C LEU A 71 1.18 -16.23 -7.55
N ALA A 72 0.58 -16.46 -6.37
CA ALA A 72 -0.75 -17.06 -6.25
C ALA A 72 -1.80 -16.28 -7.05
N TYR A 73 -1.71 -14.94 -7.02
CA TYR A 73 -2.58 -14.08 -7.80
C TYR A 73 -2.36 -14.22 -9.31
N VAL A 74 -1.11 -14.19 -9.79
CA VAL A 74 -0.79 -14.36 -11.22
C VAL A 74 -1.28 -15.72 -11.71
N VAL A 75 -1.06 -16.79 -10.94
CA VAL A 75 -1.51 -18.14 -11.28
C VAL A 75 -3.04 -18.19 -11.36
N ARG A 76 -3.75 -17.61 -10.38
CA ARG A 76 -5.21 -17.54 -10.38
C ARG A 76 -5.74 -16.76 -11.58
N ASN A 77 -5.19 -15.58 -11.86
CA ASN A 77 -5.62 -14.74 -12.97
C ASN A 77 -5.38 -15.41 -14.34
N ARG A 78 -4.36 -16.27 -14.46
CA ARG A 78 -4.13 -17.09 -15.66
C ARG A 78 -5.08 -18.29 -15.78
N ARG A 79 -5.50 -18.89 -14.66
CA ARG A 79 -6.30 -20.12 -14.65
C ARG A 79 -7.81 -19.89 -14.63
N VAL A 80 -8.27 -18.78 -14.05
CA VAL A 80 -9.68 -18.50 -13.86
C VAL A 80 -10.07 -17.32 -14.75
N PRO A 81 -10.91 -17.53 -15.78
CA PRO A 81 -11.40 -16.42 -16.59
C PRO A 81 -12.23 -15.47 -15.72
N PRO A 82 -12.15 -14.15 -15.95
CA PRO A 82 -12.88 -13.19 -15.14
C PRO A 82 -14.37 -13.41 -15.32
N ARG A 83 -15.01 -13.94 -14.28
CA ARG A 83 -16.45 -14.22 -14.27
C ARG A 83 -17.26 -12.95 -14.05
N ASN A 84 -16.95 -12.21 -12.99
CA ASN A 84 -17.77 -11.09 -12.49
C ASN A 84 -16.90 -9.96 -11.94
N ILE A 85 -17.18 -8.72 -12.34
CA ILE A 85 -16.43 -7.52 -11.91
C ILE A 85 -16.42 -7.33 -10.38
N ARG A 86 -17.53 -7.65 -9.69
CA ARG A 86 -17.62 -7.56 -8.23
C ARG A 86 -16.71 -8.54 -7.50
N VAL A 87 -16.53 -9.74 -8.06
CA VAL A 87 -15.66 -10.78 -7.49
C VAL A 87 -14.21 -10.38 -7.68
N GLU A 88 -13.84 -9.89 -8.87
CA GLU A 88 -12.50 -9.38 -9.14
C GLU A 88 -12.15 -8.20 -8.22
N LEU A 89 -13.04 -7.23 -8.06
CA LEU A 89 -12.82 -6.09 -7.14
C LEU A 89 -12.65 -6.53 -5.68
N ARG A 90 -13.41 -7.54 -5.22
CA ARG A 90 -13.24 -8.10 -3.87
C ARG A 90 -11.87 -8.74 -3.69
N HIS A 91 -11.40 -9.50 -4.68
CA HIS A 91 -10.08 -10.12 -4.63
C HIS A 91 -8.97 -9.08 -4.56
N VAL A 92 -9.06 -8.05 -5.39
CA VAL A 92 -8.10 -6.93 -5.41
C VAL A 92 -8.06 -6.23 -4.07
N LYS A 93 -9.23 -6.00 -3.46
CA LYS A 93 -9.32 -5.42 -2.12
C LYS A 93 -8.61 -6.29 -1.07
N MET A 94 -8.87 -7.60 -1.05
CA MET A 94 -8.18 -8.54 -0.16
C MET A 94 -6.66 -8.52 -0.38
N GLN A 95 -6.22 -8.39 -1.63
CA GLN A 95 -4.81 -8.29 -1.98
C GLN A 95 -4.16 -7.01 -1.44
N MET A 96 -4.83 -5.87 -1.59
CA MET A 96 -4.36 -4.60 -1.05
C MET A 96 -4.29 -4.62 0.48
N VAL A 97 -5.25 -5.27 1.15
CA VAL A 97 -5.18 -5.49 2.61
C VAL A 97 -3.95 -6.33 2.97
N GLY A 98 -3.69 -7.42 2.23
CA GLY A 98 -2.51 -8.25 2.45
C GLY A 98 -1.20 -7.48 2.26
N ASP A 99 -1.11 -6.62 1.25
CA ASP A 99 0.08 -5.78 1.01
C ASP A 99 0.28 -4.76 2.12
N LEU A 100 -0.80 -4.14 2.59
CA LEU A 100 -0.77 -3.20 3.70
C LEU A 100 -0.24 -3.88 4.97
N VAL A 101 -0.74 -5.07 5.30
CA VAL A 101 -0.27 -5.84 6.46
C VAL A 101 1.20 -6.22 6.30
N ALA A 102 1.61 -6.70 5.12
CA ALA A 102 3.00 -7.02 4.87
C ALA A 102 3.92 -5.79 4.95
N LEU A 103 3.44 -4.64 4.48
CA LEU A 103 4.14 -3.35 4.63
C LEU A 103 4.24 -2.95 6.12
N THR A 104 3.18 -3.14 6.91
CA THR A 104 3.22 -2.89 8.36
C THR A 104 4.28 -3.74 9.03
N VAL A 105 4.26 -5.06 8.79
CA VAL A 105 5.25 -5.98 9.38
C VAL A 105 6.67 -5.65 8.91
N PHE A 106 6.84 -5.29 7.64
CA PHE A 106 8.14 -4.85 7.13
C PHE A 106 8.65 -3.62 7.87
N LEU A 107 7.79 -2.60 8.07
CA LEU A 107 8.17 -1.38 8.79
C LEU A 107 8.54 -1.68 10.23
N ASN A 108 7.71 -2.45 10.95
CA ASN A 108 8.01 -2.89 12.31
C ASN A 108 9.41 -3.50 12.46
N LEU A 109 9.78 -4.39 11.54
CA LEU A 109 11.08 -5.08 11.54
C LEU A 109 12.25 -4.20 11.07
N SER A 110 11.98 -3.07 10.43
CA SER A 110 12.99 -2.21 9.81
C SER A 110 13.09 -0.81 10.42
N GLY A 111 12.54 -0.60 11.61
CA GLY A 111 12.65 0.67 12.36
C GLY A 111 11.32 1.37 12.69
N GLY A 112 10.18 0.74 12.42
CA GLY A 112 8.86 1.21 12.86
C GLY A 112 8.56 2.63 12.43
N ILE A 113 8.28 3.49 13.42
CA ILE A 113 7.94 4.91 13.23
C ILE A 113 9.08 5.76 12.65
N GLU A 114 10.33 5.34 12.80
CA GLU A 114 11.51 6.05 12.30
C GLU A 114 11.72 5.82 10.80
N ASN A 115 11.10 4.79 10.24
CA ASN A 115 11.38 4.37 8.88
C ASN A 115 10.71 5.32 7.85
N PRO A 116 11.48 6.00 6.98
CA PRO A 116 10.92 6.92 5.99
C PRO A 116 9.97 6.25 5.00
N LEU A 117 10.02 4.92 4.87
CA LEU A 117 9.11 4.13 4.06
C LEU A 117 7.69 4.07 4.64
N LEU A 118 7.42 4.64 5.82
CA LEU A 118 6.06 4.79 6.35
C LEU A 118 5.14 5.51 5.35
N TYR A 119 5.65 6.43 4.52
CA TYR A 119 4.81 7.08 3.52
C TYR A 119 4.43 6.20 2.33
N MET A 120 4.98 4.98 2.20
CA MET A 120 4.61 4.02 1.14
C MET A 120 3.13 3.59 1.21
N TYR A 121 2.46 3.76 2.35
CA TYR A 121 1.01 3.58 2.45
C TYR A 121 0.23 4.53 1.51
N ILE A 122 0.77 5.72 1.20
CA ILE A 122 0.13 6.65 0.26
C ILE A 122 -0.05 6.02 -1.12
N LEU A 123 0.90 5.18 -1.56
CA LEU A 123 0.82 4.50 -2.86
C LEU A 123 -0.40 3.59 -2.91
N HIS A 124 -0.70 2.88 -1.81
CA HIS A 124 -1.88 2.03 -1.73
C HIS A 124 -3.17 2.84 -1.78
N VAL A 125 -3.20 4.03 -1.17
CA VAL A 125 -4.36 4.94 -1.23
C VAL A 125 -4.54 5.51 -2.65
N ILE A 126 -3.46 5.91 -3.31
CA ILE A 126 -3.48 6.38 -4.70
C ILE A 126 -3.99 5.27 -5.62
N ILE A 127 -3.47 4.05 -5.51
CA ILE A 127 -3.95 2.88 -6.26
C ILE A 127 -5.42 2.60 -5.98
N ALA A 128 -5.85 2.70 -4.71
CA ALA A 128 -7.25 2.52 -4.34
C ALA A 128 -8.14 3.54 -5.05
N SER A 129 -7.68 4.79 -5.20
CA SER A 129 -8.40 5.83 -5.96
C SER A 129 -8.48 5.56 -7.46
N LEU A 130 -7.52 4.83 -8.03
CA LEU A 130 -7.55 4.44 -9.44
C LEU A 130 -8.51 3.27 -9.68
N LEU A 131 -8.75 2.44 -8.67
CA LEU A 131 -9.51 1.19 -8.79
C LEU A 131 -10.94 1.28 -8.25
N PHE A 132 -11.16 2.10 -7.22
CA PHE A 132 -12.44 2.20 -6.52
C PHE A 132 -13.02 3.62 -6.58
N LYS A 133 -14.30 3.74 -6.22
CA LYS A 133 -15.02 5.03 -6.18
C LYS A 133 -15.43 5.38 -4.76
N GLY A 134 -15.33 6.66 -4.41
CA GLY A 134 -15.92 7.24 -3.20
C GLY A 134 -15.48 6.58 -1.90
N ARG A 135 -16.43 5.96 -1.17
CA ARG A 135 -16.24 5.43 0.20
C ARG A 135 -15.15 4.36 0.30
N GLU A 136 -14.95 3.57 -0.74
CA GLU A 136 -13.99 2.46 -0.74
C GLU A 136 -12.54 2.96 -0.65
N ILE A 137 -12.24 4.14 -1.21
CA ILE A 137 -10.92 4.77 -1.12
C ILE A 137 -10.61 5.13 0.34
N PHE A 138 -11.58 5.76 1.02
CA PHE A 138 -11.46 6.10 2.43
C PHE A 138 -11.34 4.88 3.34
N GLN A 139 -11.98 3.74 2.99
CA GLN A 139 -11.82 2.51 3.76
C GLN A 139 -10.37 2.00 3.73
N ILE A 140 -9.71 2.06 2.57
CA ILE A 140 -8.30 1.68 2.45
C ILE A 140 -7.40 2.66 3.22
N ALA A 141 -7.68 3.96 3.13
CA ALA A 141 -6.93 4.97 3.89
C ALA A 141 -7.08 4.80 5.41
N TRP A 142 -8.30 4.57 5.90
CA TRP A 142 -8.54 4.30 7.32
C TRP A 142 -7.92 2.99 7.77
N LEU A 143 -7.96 1.94 6.95
CA LEU A 143 -7.28 0.68 7.25
C LEU A 143 -5.76 0.90 7.40
N ALA A 144 -5.16 1.64 6.48
CA ALA A 144 -3.75 2.00 6.56
C ALA A 144 -3.40 2.78 7.83
N ILE A 145 -4.23 3.76 8.19
CA ILE A 145 -4.11 4.52 9.45
C ILE A 145 -4.18 3.58 10.65
N ILE A 146 -5.19 2.72 10.73
CA ILE A 146 -5.38 1.80 11.85
C ILE A 146 -4.20 0.84 11.98
N LEU A 147 -3.72 0.27 10.86
CA LEU A 147 -2.59 -0.65 10.87
C LEU A 147 -1.31 0.02 11.36
N PHE A 148 -0.98 1.20 10.84
CA PHE A 148 0.23 1.91 11.27
C PHE A 148 0.13 2.38 12.73
N THR A 149 -1.02 2.90 13.15
CA THR A 149 -1.21 3.30 14.54
C THR A 149 -1.18 2.11 15.50
N ALA A 150 -1.70 0.95 15.08
CA ALA A 150 -1.60 -0.27 15.87
C ALA A 150 -0.15 -0.77 15.99
N ASP A 151 0.64 -0.63 14.93
CA ASP A 151 2.08 -0.93 14.94
C ASP A 151 2.82 -0.04 15.93
N VAL A 152 2.66 1.28 15.80
CA VAL A 152 3.25 2.28 16.71
C VAL A 152 2.79 2.08 18.16
N ALA A 153 1.51 1.76 18.38
CA ALA A 153 1.00 1.49 19.72
C ALA A 153 1.58 0.19 20.30
N GLY A 154 1.65 -0.89 19.51
CA GLY A 154 2.24 -2.16 19.94
C GLY A 154 3.71 -2.03 20.29
N GLU A 155 4.41 -1.17 19.56
CA GLU A 155 5.78 -0.77 19.80
C GLU A 155 5.91 0.08 21.09
N TYR A 156 5.06 1.09 21.29
CA TYR A 156 5.01 1.94 22.49
C TYR A 156 4.68 1.15 23.78
N PHE A 157 3.76 0.17 23.70
CA PHE A 157 3.40 -0.70 24.83
C PHE A 157 4.40 -1.83 25.09
N GLY A 158 5.46 -1.96 24.29
CA GLY A 158 6.48 -3.02 24.43
C GLY A 158 5.97 -4.43 24.10
N ILE A 159 4.85 -4.53 23.38
CA ILE A 159 4.29 -5.82 22.93
C ILE A 159 5.08 -6.34 21.72
N LEU A 160 5.57 -5.42 20.87
CA LEU A 160 6.38 -5.73 19.69
C LEU A 160 7.86 -5.38 19.95
N PRO A 161 8.81 -6.20 19.46
CA PRO A 161 10.23 -5.91 19.60
C PRO A 161 10.63 -4.68 18.77
N HIS A 162 11.11 -3.63 19.45
CA HIS A 162 11.61 -2.41 18.83
C HIS A 162 12.99 -2.69 18.21
N HIS A 163 13.12 -2.54 16.89
CA HIS A 163 14.40 -2.66 16.19
C HIS A 163 14.90 -1.27 15.86
N HIS A 164 15.73 -0.69 16.73
CA HIS A 164 16.24 0.67 16.55
C HIS A 164 17.05 0.79 15.26
N LEU A 165 16.77 1.84 14.48
CA LEU A 165 17.75 2.33 13.53
C LEU A 165 18.70 3.25 14.31
N HIS A 166 19.94 2.79 14.58
CA HIS A 166 20.97 3.53 15.34
C HIS A 166 21.25 5.00 14.93
N SER A 167 20.65 5.50 13.85
CA SER A 167 20.80 6.88 13.36
C SER A 167 19.90 7.90 14.05
N VAL A 168 18.85 7.50 14.78
CA VAL A 168 17.94 8.40 15.49
C VAL A 168 17.88 7.91 16.95
N GLY A 169 18.50 8.62 17.89
CA GLY A 169 18.59 8.18 19.30
C GLY A 169 17.24 8.14 20.02
N ASP A 170 17.25 8.07 21.36
CA ASP A 170 16.09 7.95 22.28
C ASP A 170 14.93 8.97 22.10
N LEU A 171 15.05 9.94 21.18
CA LEU A 171 14.03 10.92 20.82
C LEU A 171 12.76 10.32 20.19
N THR A 172 12.82 9.07 19.75
CA THR A 172 11.74 8.42 18.98
C THR A 172 10.67 7.79 19.87
N HIS A 173 10.97 7.67 21.16
CA HIS A 173 10.00 7.31 22.21
C HIS A 173 9.35 8.53 22.87
N GLU A 174 9.76 9.75 22.51
CA GLU A 174 9.15 10.97 23.01
C GLU A 174 7.73 11.11 22.46
N GLU A 175 6.73 11.22 23.34
CA GLU A 175 5.31 11.34 22.96
C GLU A 175 5.04 12.43 21.90
N PRO A 176 5.69 13.62 21.95
CA PRO A 176 5.49 14.65 20.92
C PRO A 176 5.94 14.20 19.52
N PHE A 177 7.01 13.42 19.41
CA PHE A 177 7.51 12.92 18.13
C PHE A 177 6.53 11.91 17.51
N ILE A 178 6.03 10.98 18.34
CA ILE A 178 5.03 9.99 17.94
C ILE A 178 3.76 10.69 17.45
N LEU A 179 3.23 11.62 18.24
CA LEU A 179 2.02 12.36 17.88
C LEU A 179 2.18 13.19 16.61
N MET A 180 3.33 13.85 16.43
CA MET A 180 3.60 14.62 15.22
C MET A 180 3.68 13.74 13.97
N THR A 181 4.34 12.58 14.07
CA THR A 181 4.48 11.64 12.96
C THR A 181 3.15 10.97 12.61
N LEU A 182 2.34 10.59 13.61
CA LEU A 182 0.98 10.09 13.36
C LEU A 182 0.11 11.19 12.73
N ALA A 183 0.17 12.42 13.24
CA ALA A 183 -0.60 13.53 12.69
C ALA A 183 -0.22 13.83 11.22
N SER A 184 1.08 13.86 10.90
CA SER A 184 1.54 14.06 9.52
C SER A 184 1.13 12.90 8.62
N PHE A 185 1.26 11.66 9.09
CA PHE A 185 0.84 10.46 8.37
C PHE A 185 -0.66 10.49 8.06
N TYR A 186 -1.50 10.79 9.05
CA TYR A 186 -2.95 10.86 8.90
C TYR A 186 -3.34 11.94 7.90
N LEU A 187 -2.73 13.12 8.00
CA LEU A 187 -2.97 14.24 7.10
C LEU A 187 -2.64 13.83 5.65
N VAL A 188 -1.45 13.27 5.42
CA VAL A 188 -1.01 12.87 4.08
C VAL A 188 -1.95 11.81 3.48
N LEU A 189 -2.34 10.79 4.24
CA LEU A 189 -3.22 9.73 3.74
C LEU A 189 -4.64 10.21 3.48
N LEU A 190 -5.23 10.98 4.40
CA LEU A 190 -6.59 11.49 4.22
C LEU A 190 -6.66 12.52 3.09
N PHE A 191 -5.63 13.36 2.96
CA PHE A 191 -5.52 14.30 1.85
C PHE A 191 -5.37 13.58 0.50
N SER A 192 -4.53 12.55 0.44
CA SER A 192 -4.39 11.70 -0.75
C SER A 192 -5.71 11.02 -1.11
N ALA A 193 -6.41 10.45 -0.12
CA ALA A 193 -7.72 9.83 -0.32
C ALA A 193 -8.76 10.85 -0.80
N TYR A 194 -8.74 12.07 -0.26
CA TYR A 194 -9.62 13.15 -0.68
C TYR A 194 -9.38 13.56 -2.13
N ILE A 195 -8.12 13.80 -2.52
CA ILE A 195 -7.76 14.11 -3.92
C ILE A 195 -8.20 12.99 -4.85
N GLY A 196 -7.89 11.74 -4.48
CA GLY A 196 -8.30 10.58 -5.27
C GLY A 196 -9.81 10.49 -5.43
N ALA A 197 -10.56 10.73 -4.36
CA ALA A 197 -12.02 10.72 -4.37
C ALA A 197 -12.61 11.90 -5.16
N SER A 198 -12.01 13.09 -5.11
CA SER A 198 -12.49 14.27 -5.83
C SER A 198 -12.31 14.11 -7.34
N ILE A 199 -11.16 13.57 -7.79
CA ILE A 199 -10.91 13.29 -9.21
C ILE A 199 -11.97 12.33 -9.77
N MET A 200 -12.31 11.29 -9.00
CA MET A 200 -13.29 10.28 -9.41
C MET A 200 -14.75 10.73 -9.32
N LYS A 201 -15.04 11.88 -8.68
CA LYS A 201 -16.40 12.45 -8.58
C LYS A 201 -16.73 13.37 -9.78
N HIS A 202 -15.70 13.91 -10.44
CA HIS A 202 -15.84 14.78 -11.61
C HIS A 202 -15.74 14.03 -12.95
N ASN A 203 -15.70 12.69 -12.92
CA ASN A 203 -15.77 11.76 -14.05
C ASN A 203 -17.00 10.86 -13.92
#